data_AF-A0A9X4AAJ0-F1
#
_entry.id   AF-A0A9X4AAJ0-F1
#
_cell.length_a   1.000
_cell.length_b   1.000
_cell.length_c   1.000
_cell.angle_alpha   90.00
_cell.angle_beta   90.00
_cell.angle_gamma   90.00
#
_symmetry.space_group_name_H-M   'P 1'
#
loop_
_entity.id
_entity.type
_entity.pdbx_description
1 polymer ?
#
loop_
_entity_poly.entity_id
_entity_poly.type
_entity_poly.pdbx_seq_one_letter_code
_entity_poly.pdbx_strand_id
1 'polypeptide(L)'
;MKKEKGAGRPSTITSEVIEKVKGYIMSGTSLKDACLLADTNYSTWSDHERADPDLRRKRKAWQSMLVAQAKINISKQVFNNHDVSASIWIIEHAEKAETKRAINALNRARAKRERAQAKIAERQAQQLKQLDDSSDQAIIVDDFTDDEEVSDYDDSNKDED
;
A
#
# COMPACT_ATOMS: atom_id res chain seq x y z
N MET A 1 55.49 -5.79 -10.28
CA MET A 1 54.54 -6.51 -11.15
C MET A 1 53.18 -6.54 -10.48
N LYS A 2 52.18 -5.80 -11.01
CA LYS A 2 50.80 -5.84 -10.50
C LYS A 2 50.16 -7.12 -11.01
N LYS A 3 49.67 -7.97 -10.09
CA LYS A 3 48.96 -9.22 -10.42
C LYS A 3 47.73 -8.88 -11.28
N GLU A 4 47.68 -9.46 -12.47
CA GLU A 4 46.48 -9.50 -13.30
C GLU A 4 45.36 -10.18 -12.50
N LYS A 5 44.28 -9.45 -12.24
CA LYS A 5 43.08 -10.01 -11.61
C LYS A 5 42.31 -10.76 -12.69
N GLY A 6 42.00 -12.03 -12.41
CA GLY A 6 41.30 -12.94 -13.32
C GLY A 6 40.01 -12.36 -13.89
N ALA A 7 39.59 -12.92 -15.02
CA ALA A 7 38.50 -12.52 -15.91
C ALA A 7 37.08 -12.55 -15.30
N GLY A 8 36.92 -11.98 -14.11
CA GLY A 8 35.64 -11.76 -13.43
C GLY A 8 35.32 -10.27 -13.33
N ARG A 9 34.02 -9.95 -13.25
CA ARG A 9 33.58 -8.56 -13.02
C ARG A 9 34.19 -7.98 -11.74
N PRO A 10 34.54 -6.68 -11.71
CA PRO A 10 35.08 -6.03 -10.53
C PRO A 10 34.13 -6.18 -9.34
N SER A 11 34.65 -6.69 -8.23
CA SER A 11 33.90 -6.84 -6.97
C SER A 11 33.80 -5.54 -6.16
N THR A 12 34.49 -4.48 -6.58
CA THR A 12 34.53 -3.19 -5.89
C THR A 12 34.11 -2.08 -6.84
N ILE A 13 33.21 -1.21 -6.37
CA ILE A 13 32.74 -0.06 -7.13
C ILE A 13 33.74 1.08 -6.96
N THR A 14 34.34 1.49 -8.06
CA THR A 14 35.23 2.66 -8.12
C THR A 14 34.44 3.89 -8.58
N SER A 15 35.01 5.08 -8.39
CA SER A 15 34.41 6.33 -8.90
C SER A 15 34.19 6.30 -10.41
N GLU A 16 35.05 5.60 -11.17
CA GLU A 16 34.90 5.43 -12.62
C GLU A 16 33.64 4.61 -12.96
N VAL A 17 33.39 3.51 -12.23
CA VAL A 17 32.16 2.70 -12.39
C VAL A 17 30.93 3.54 -12.05
N ILE A 18 31.00 4.37 -11.00
CA ILE A 18 29.90 5.27 -10.62
C ILE A 18 29.58 6.25 -11.75
N GLU A 19 30.58 6.89 -12.35
CA GLU A 19 30.36 7.84 -13.46
C GLU A 19 29.81 7.15 -14.72
N LYS A 20 30.28 5.93 -15.05
CA LYS A 20 29.70 5.13 -16.15
C LYS A 20 28.23 4.81 -15.89
N VAL A 21 27.91 4.25 -14.72
CA VAL A 21 26.53 3.91 -14.33
C VAL A 21 25.64 5.15 -14.33
N LYS A 22 26.13 6.28 -13.80
CA LYS A 22 25.43 7.56 -13.84
C LYS A 22 25.12 7.99 -15.27
N GLY A 23 26.09 7.95 -16.18
CA GLY A 23 25.89 8.29 -17.59
C GLY A 23 24.77 7.48 -18.24
N TYR A 24 24.79 6.15 -18.05
CA TYR A 24 23.74 5.27 -18.57
C TYR A 24 22.37 5.51 -17.91
N ILE A 25 22.33 5.75 -16.60
CA ILE A 25 21.06 6.01 -15.91
C ILE A 25 20.46 7.34 -16.37
N MET A 26 21.29 8.38 -16.53
CA MET A 26 20.84 9.69 -16.99
C MET A 26 20.32 9.66 -18.43
N SER A 27 20.75 8.69 -19.25
CA SER A 27 20.17 8.44 -20.58
C SER A 27 18.90 7.59 -20.57
N GLY A 28 18.40 7.20 -19.40
CA GLY A 28 17.12 6.51 -19.22
C GLY A 28 17.20 4.99 -19.11
N THR A 29 18.40 4.41 -19.04
CA THR A 29 18.54 2.96 -18.84
C THR A 29 18.17 2.53 -17.41
N SER A 30 17.76 1.28 -17.27
CA SER A 30 17.51 0.71 -15.94
C SER A 30 18.83 0.58 -15.17
N LEU A 31 18.79 0.59 -13.82
CA LEU A 31 20.00 0.38 -13.02
C LEU A 31 20.66 -0.97 -13.35
N LYS A 32 19.87 -2.01 -13.63
CA LYS A 32 20.39 -3.34 -13.95
C LYS A 32 21.20 -3.31 -15.26
N ASP A 33 20.67 -2.65 -16.28
CA ASP A 33 21.35 -2.51 -17.58
C ASP A 33 22.53 -1.56 -17.50
N ALA A 34 22.42 -0.47 -16.74
CA ALA A 34 23.53 0.45 -16.50
C ALA A 34 24.70 -0.25 -15.80
N CYS A 35 24.43 -1.10 -14.80
CA CYS A 35 25.44 -1.93 -14.16
C CYS A 35 26.03 -2.94 -15.16
N LEU A 36 25.20 -3.56 -15.99
CA LEU A 36 25.65 -4.47 -17.04
C LEU A 36 26.61 -3.77 -18.02
N LEU A 37 26.27 -2.58 -18.49
CA LEU A 37 27.08 -1.80 -19.44
C LEU A 37 28.36 -1.23 -18.81
N ALA A 38 28.34 -0.97 -17.50
CA ALA A 38 29.50 -0.53 -16.74
C ALA A 38 30.36 -1.69 -16.20
N ASP A 39 30.12 -2.92 -16.67
CA ASP A 39 30.81 -4.13 -16.26
C ASP A 39 30.79 -4.41 -14.75
N THR A 40 29.73 -4.02 -14.04
CA THR A 40 29.54 -4.30 -12.62
C THR A 40 28.30 -5.16 -12.35
N ASN A 41 28.27 -5.87 -11.23
CA ASN A 41 27.10 -6.65 -10.85
C ASN A 41 26.09 -5.76 -10.11
N TYR A 42 24.81 -5.96 -10.39
CA TYR A 42 23.73 -5.28 -9.69
C TYR A 42 23.75 -5.55 -8.18
N SER A 43 24.09 -6.78 -7.76
CA SER A 43 24.21 -7.12 -6.34
C SER A 43 25.30 -6.28 -5.66
N THR A 44 26.48 -6.20 -6.27
CA THR A 44 27.60 -5.38 -5.81
C THR A 44 27.21 -3.90 -5.70
N TRP A 45 26.44 -3.38 -6.66
CA TRP A 45 25.88 -2.03 -6.58
C TRP A 45 24.90 -1.86 -5.43
N SER A 46 24.00 -2.82 -5.23
CA SER A 46 23.04 -2.81 -4.13
C SER A 46 23.73 -2.82 -2.76
N ASP A 47 24.79 -3.62 -2.61
CA ASP A 47 25.57 -3.67 -1.37
C ASP A 47 26.30 -2.33 -1.14
N HIS A 48 26.85 -1.73 -2.19
CA HIS A 48 27.49 -0.41 -2.10
C HIS A 48 26.49 0.70 -1.75
N GLU A 49 25.27 0.69 -2.28
CA GLU A 49 24.20 1.62 -1.89
C GLU A 49 23.70 1.42 -0.45
N ARG A 50 23.81 0.21 0.10
CA ARG A 50 23.51 -0.05 1.51
C ARG A 50 24.58 0.53 2.42
N ALA A 51 25.84 0.47 2.00
CA ALA A 51 26.96 1.07 2.74
C ALA A 51 27.00 2.62 2.60
N ASP A 52 26.59 3.17 1.45
CA ASP A 52 26.50 4.61 1.19
C ASP A 52 25.07 5.01 0.76
N PRO A 53 24.20 5.40 1.72
CA PRO A 53 22.85 5.86 1.43
C PRO A 53 22.77 7.12 0.58
N ASP A 54 23.81 7.97 0.57
CA ASP A 54 23.81 9.19 -0.24
C ASP A 54 23.93 8.86 -1.73
N LEU A 55 24.71 7.84 -2.08
CA LEU A 55 24.77 7.33 -3.45
C LEU A 55 23.39 6.88 -3.96
N ARG A 56 22.62 6.17 -3.12
CA ARG A 56 21.25 5.77 -3.47
C ARG A 56 20.34 6.95 -3.75
N ARG A 57 20.47 8.04 -2.97
CA ARG A 57 19.74 9.29 -3.19
C ARG A 57 20.14 9.93 -4.52
N LYS A 58 21.44 10.07 -4.76
CA LYS A 58 22.00 10.61 -6.01
C LYS A 58 21.55 9.81 -7.23
N ARG A 59 21.59 8.48 -7.17
CA ARG A 59 21.10 7.61 -8.24
C ARG A 59 19.63 7.84 -8.56
N LYS A 60 18.76 7.94 -7.55
CA LYS A 60 17.33 8.24 -7.78
C LYS A 60 17.15 9.59 -8.47
N ALA A 61 17.98 10.58 -8.13
CA ALA A 61 17.98 11.86 -8.83
C ALA A 61 18.41 11.67 -10.30
N TRP A 62 19.49 10.93 -10.57
CA TRP A 62 19.96 10.63 -11.93
C TRP A 62 18.88 9.94 -12.78
N GLN A 63 18.13 8.99 -12.21
CA GLN A 63 17.02 8.32 -12.90
C GLN A 63 15.92 9.28 -13.35
N SER A 64 15.71 10.38 -12.61
CA SER A 64 14.72 11.40 -12.96
C SER A 64 15.23 12.43 -13.97
N MET A 65 16.54 12.47 -14.25
CA MET A 65 17.15 13.54 -15.05
C MET A 65 16.67 13.54 -16.50
N LEU A 66 16.53 12.38 -17.15
CA LEU A 66 16.03 12.33 -18.53
C LEU A 66 14.62 12.93 -18.64
N VAL A 67 13.73 12.55 -17.71
CA VAL A 67 12.37 13.07 -17.66
C VAL A 67 12.36 14.57 -17.37
N ALA A 68 13.23 15.05 -16.47
CA ALA A 68 13.38 16.48 -16.20
C ALA A 68 13.85 17.25 -17.44
N GLN A 69 14.86 16.74 -18.14
CA GLN A 69 15.36 17.34 -19.37
C GLN A 69 14.31 17.34 -20.49
N ALA A 70 13.56 16.25 -20.63
CA ALA A 70 12.46 16.16 -21.59
C ALA A 70 11.40 17.25 -21.31
N LYS A 71 11.02 17.45 -20.05
CA LYS A 71 10.10 18.52 -19.66
C LYS A 71 10.62 19.91 -20.02
N ILE A 72 11.91 20.18 -19.80
CA ILE A 72 12.55 21.45 -20.19
C ILE A 72 12.50 21.63 -21.71
N ASN A 73 12.76 20.58 -22.47
CA ASN A 73 12.72 20.64 -23.93
C ASN A 73 11.31 20.93 -24.45
N ILE A 74 10.30 20.23 -23.91
CA ILE A 74 8.90 20.46 -24.25
C ILE A 74 8.48 21.89 -23.86
N SER A 75 8.84 22.36 -22.66
CA SER A 75 8.49 23.71 -22.24
C SER A 75 9.10 24.78 -23.16
N LYS A 76 10.34 24.58 -23.63
CA LYS A 76 10.97 25.49 -24.60
C LYS A 76 10.20 25.50 -25.93
N GLN A 77 9.74 24.35 -26.42
CA GLN A 77 8.92 24.30 -27.64
C GLN A 77 7.60 25.05 -27.48
N VAL A 78 6.96 24.92 -26.31
CA VAL A 78 5.69 25.61 -26.03
C VAL A 78 5.89 27.12 -25.87
N PHE A 79 6.85 27.56 -25.05
CA PHE A 79 7.01 28.99 -24.73
C PHE A 79 7.73 29.78 -25.82
N ASN A 80 8.74 29.21 -26.46
CA ASN A 80 9.57 29.96 -27.42
C ASN A 80 9.10 29.78 -28.86
N ASN A 81 8.60 28.59 -29.21
CA ASN A 81 8.25 28.24 -30.58
C ASN A 81 6.73 28.17 -30.79
N HIS A 82 5.93 28.41 -29.74
CA HIS A 82 4.47 28.33 -29.76
C HIS A 82 3.94 27.04 -30.39
N ASP A 83 4.62 25.91 -30.13
CA ASP A 83 4.24 24.62 -30.66
C ASP A 83 2.88 24.17 -30.09
N VAL A 84 1.86 24.20 -30.95
CA VAL A 84 0.49 23.82 -30.61
C VAL A 84 0.39 22.32 -30.28
N SER A 85 1.14 21.47 -30.98
CA SER A 85 1.10 20.01 -30.74
C SER A 85 1.68 19.69 -29.36
N ALA A 86 2.81 20.31 -29.00
CA ALA A 86 3.38 20.18 -27.66
C ALA A 86 2.44 20.72 -26.58
N SER A 87 1.73 21.82 -26.87
CA SER A 87 0.74 22.41 -25.96
C SER A 87 -0.46 21.49 -25.71
N ILE A 88 -1.04 20.93 -26.77
CA ILE A 88 -2.14 19.95 -26.70
C ILE A 88 -1.69 18.73 -25.88
N TRP A 89 -0.50 18.20 -26.17
CA TRP A 89 0.03 17.05 -25.45
C TRP A 89 0.14 17.30 -23.93
N ILE A 90 0.58 18.49 -23.51
CA ILE A 90 0.65 18.85 -22.09
C ILE A 90 -0.75 18.85 -21.45
N ILE A 91 -1.74 19.47 -22.10
CA ILE A 91 -3.12 19.56 -21.59
C ILE A 91 -3.69 18.15 -21.42
N GLU A 92 -3.62 17.32 -22.46
CA GLU A 92 -4.10 15.94 -22.38
C GLU A 92 -3.39 15.14 -21.27
N HIS A 93 -2.07 15.33 -21.12
CA HIS A 93 -1.32 14.65 -20.09
C HIS A 93 -1.76 15.05 -18.68
N ALA A 94 -2.08 16.34 -18.48
CA ALA A 94 -2.60 16.85 -17.21
C ALA A 94 -3.99 16.27 -16.89
N GLU A 95 -4.91 16.27 -17.85
CA GLU A 95 -6.25 15.71 -17.69
C GLU A 95 -6.21 14.20 -17.41
N LYS A 96 -5.36 13.44 -18.13
CA LYS A 96 -5.12 12.01 -17.86
C LYS A 96 -4.56 11.78 -16.45
N ALA A 97 -3.71 12.67 -15.94
CA ALA A 97 -3.20 12.55 -14.59
C ALA A 97 -4.27 12.83 -13.53
N GLU A 98 -5.13 13.83 -13.76
CA GLU A 98 -6.23 14.18 -12.87
C GLU A 98 -7.30 13.08 -12.79
N THR A 99 -7.77 12.59 -13.94
CA THR A 99 -8.72 11.48 -14.02
C THR A 99 -8.21 10.23 -13.29
N LYS A 100 -6.93 9.88 -13.48
CA LYS A 100 -6.30 8.77 -12.74
C LYS A 100 -6.27 9.01 -11.23
N ARG A 101 -6.02 10.23 -10.77
CA ARG A 101 -6.07 10.58 -9.33
C ARG A 101 -7.50 10.43 -8.78
N ALA A 102 -8.51 10.92 -9.50
CA ALA A 102 -9.90 10.82 -9.11
C ALA A 102 -10.37 9.36 -8.99
N ILE A 103 -10.07 8.53 -9.99
CA ILE A 103 -10.38 7.09 -9.98
C ILE A 103 -9.73 6.39 -8.78
N ASN A 104 -8.45 6.68 -8.53
CA ASN A 104 -7.73 6.09 -7.40
C ASN A 104 -8.32 6.53 -6.04
N ALA A 105 -8.74 7.78 -5.91
CA ALA A 105 -9.39 8.29 -4.70
C ALA A 105 -10.73 7.60 -4.46
N LEU A 106 -11.54 7.45 -5.51
CA LEU A 106 -12.82 6.75 -5.47
C LEU A 106 -12.64 5.28 -5.07
N ASN A 107 -11.68 4.58 -5.69
CA ASN A 107 -11.39 3.18 -5.37
C ASN A 107 -10.94 2.99 -3.92
N ARG A 108 -10.12 3.91 -3.38
CA ARG A 108 -9.72 3.90 -1.97
C ARG A 108 -10.91 4.11 -1.04
N ALA A 109 -11.82 5.02 -1.39
CA ALA A 109 -13.02 5.27 -0.61
C ALA A 109 -13.97 4.06 -0.60
N ARG A 110 -14.18 3.42 -1.76
CA ARG A 110 -14.95 2.17 -1.88
C ARG A 110 -14.34 1.05 -1.03
N ALA A 111 -13.05 0.79 -1.17
CA ALA A 111 -12.36 -0.23 -0.37
C ALA A 111 -12.46 0.03 1.14
N LYS A 112 -12.45 1.30 1.58
CA LYS A 112 -12.63 1.65 2.99
C LYS A 112 -14.06 1.36 3.48
N ARG A 113 -15.07 1.63 2.66
CA ARG A 113 -16.47 1.31 2.96
C ARG A 113 -16.70 -0.20 3.01
N GLU A 114 -16.20 -0.94 2.04
CA GLU A 114 -16.29 -2.41 1.99
C GLU A 114 -15.65 -3.05 3.21
N ARG A 115 -14.45 -2.59 3.62
CA ARG A 115 -13.80 -3.08 4.86
C ARG A 115 -14.60 -2.78 6.11
N ALA A 116 -15.23 -1.60 6.19
CA ALA A 116 -16.07 -1.24 7.32
C ALA A 116 -17.33 -2.12 7.37
N GLN A 117 -17.96 -2.36 6.23
CA GLN A 117 -19.11 -3.26 6.11
C GLN A 117 -18.75 -4.70 6.44
N ALA A 118 -17.64 -5.22 5.94
CA ALA A 118 -17.14 -6.56 6.27
C ALA A 118 -16.93 -6.70 7.78
N LYS A 119 -16.32 -5.71 8.43
CA LYS A 119 -16.13 -5.71 9.90
C LYS A 119 -17.45 -5.65 10.67
N ILE A 120 -18.45 -4.94 10.17
CA ILE A 120 -19.80 -4.92 10.78
C ILE A 120 -20.46 -6.30 10.61
N ALA A 121 -20.40 -6.88 9.41
CA ALA A 121 -20.96 -8.20 9.12
C ALA A 121 -20.28 -9.31 9.95
N GLU A 122 -18.96 -9.25 10.11
CA GLU A 122 -18.21 -10.17 10.99
C GLU A 122 -18.68 -10.08 12.45
N ARG A 123 -18.88 -8.87 12.97
CA ARG A 123 -19.42 -8.68 14.33
C ARG A 123 -20.84 -9.20 14.47
N GLN A 124 -21.69 -8.93 13.48
CA GLN A 124 -23.07 -9.45 13.46
C GLN A 124 -23.09 -10.98 13.42
N ALA A 125 -22.24 -11.59 12.59
CA ALA A 125 -22.12 -13.05 12.53
C ALA A 125 -21.61 -13.65 13.85
N GLN A 126 -20.67 -12.98 14.54
CA GLN A 126 -20.22 -13.38 15.87
C GLN A 126 -21.34 -13.31 16.91
N GLN A 127 -22.14 -12.23 16.91
CA GLN A 127 -23.29 -12.09 17.80
C GLN A 127 -24.34 -13.17 17.54
N LEU A 128 -24.64 -13.46 16.27
CA LEU A 128 -25.57 -14.54 15.91
C LEU A 128 -25.09 -15.91 16.39
N LYS A 129 -23.79 -16.21 16.23
CA LYS A 129 -23.23 -17.46 16.77
C LYS A 129 -23.33 -17.56 18.29
N GLN A 130 -23.04 -16.47 19.01
CA GLN A 130 -23.17 -16.44 20.46
C GLN A 130 -24.64 -16.62 20.92
N LEU A 131 -25.59 -16.08 20.16
CA LEU A 131 -27.01 -16.28 20.42
C LEU A 131 -27.43 -17.74 20.19
N ASP A 132 -26.98 -18.36 19.09
CA ASP A 132 -27.22 -19.77 18.75
C ASP A 132 -26.67 -20.72 19.82
N ASP A 133 -25.41 -20.51 20.22
CA ASP A 133 -24.75 -21.25 21.31
C ASP A 133 -25.46 -21.07 22.67
N SER A 134 -26.16 -19.94 22.87
CA SER A 134 -26.91 -19.65 24.10
C SER A 134 -28.34 -20.19 24.09
N SER A 135 -28.98 -20.31 22.92
CA SER A 135 -30.32 -20.87 22.80
C SER A 135 -30.37 -22.37 23.04
N ASP A 136 -29.26 -23.08 22.77
CA ASP A 136 -29.14 -24.51 23.08
C ASP A 136 -29.03 -24.82 24.58
N GLN A 137 -28.86 -23.81 25.45
CA GLN A 137 -28.89 -23.97 26.92
C GLN A 137 -30.26 -23.69 27.56
N ALA A 138 -31.25 -23.22 26.82
CA ALA A 138 -32.59 -22.95 27.35
C ALA A 138 -33.53 -24.16 27.18
N ILE A 139 -33.18 -25.31 27.77
CA ILE A 139 -34.17 -26.32 28.14
C ILE A 139 -34.73 -25.89 29.50
N ILE A 140 -35.82 -25.13 29.48
CA ILE A 140 -36.62 -24.87 30.68
C ILE A 140 -37.31 -26.19 31.01
N VAL A 141 -36.82 -26.85 32.07
CA VAL A 141 -37.51 -27.97 32.70
C VAL A 141 -38.69 -27.36 33.46
N ASP A 142 -39.86 -27.40 32.84
CA ASP A 142 -41.13 -27.07 33.49
C ASP A 142 -41.59 -28.34 34.24
N ASP A 143 -41.04 -28.53 35.43
CA ASP A 143 -41.45 -29.57 36.38
C ASP A 143 -42.64 -29.02 37.21
N PHE A 144 -43.82 -29.02 36.59
CA PHE A 144 -45.08 -28.90 37.32
C PHE A 144 -45.35 -30.24 38.01
N THR A 145 -44.86 -30.37 39.24
CA THR A 145 -45.41 -31.34 40.19
C THR A 145 -46.46 -30.62 41.04
N ASP A 146 -47.73 -30.87 40.70
CA ASP A 146 -48.87 -30.70 41.58
C ASP A 146 -48.68 -31.58 42.83
N ASP A 147 -48.70 -30.98 44.02
CA ASP A 147 -49.06 -31.67 45.26
C ASP A 147 -49.94 -30.75 46.11
N GLU A 148 -51.24 -31.11 46.12
CA GLU A 148 -52.25 -30.94 47.18
C GLU A 148 -51.66 -31.07 48.61
N GLU A 149 -52.14 -30.50 49.73
CA GLU A 149 -53.46 -30.11 50.22
C GLU A 149 -53.28 -29.20 51.49
N VAL A 150 -54.14 -28.17 51.61
CA VAL A 150 -54.90 -27.68 52.77
C VAL A 150 -54.33 -27.72 54.21
N SER A 151 -54.36 -26.57 54.90
CA SER A 151 -54.79 -26.53 56.31
C SER A 151 -55.59 -25.25 56.61
N ASP A 152 -56.85 -25.45 57.01
CA ASP A 152 -57.81 -24.48 57.53
C ASP A 152 -57.22 -23.63 58.67
N TYR A 153 -57.46 -22.32 58.63
CA TYR A 153 -57.85 -21.55 59.83
C TYR A 153 -58.68 -20.32 59.41
N ASP A 154 -59.98 -20.45 59.61
CA ASP A 154 -60.97 -19.39 59.71
C ASP A 154 -60.82 -18.72 61.08
N ASP A 155 -60.58 -17.40 61.11
CA ASP A 155 -61.10 -16.60 62.22
C ASP A 155 -61.41 -15.19 61.75
N SER A 156 -62.65 -14.81 62.05
CA SER A 156 -63.32 -13.62 61.61
C SER A 156 -63.39 -12.63 62.78
N ASN A 157 -62.84 -11.44 62.58
CA ASN A 157 -63.17 -10.21 63.32
C ASN A 157 -62.97 -9.09 62.29
N LYS A 158 -63.98 -8.50 61.64
CA LYS A 158 -65.13 -7.73 62.17
C LYS A 158 -64.74 -6.63 63.15
N ASP A 159 -65.30 -5.46 62.83
CA ASP A 159 -65.39 -4.21 63.61
C ASP A 159 -64.24 -3.23 63.32
N GLU A 160 -64.43 -2.18 62.51
CA GLU A 160 -65.29 -0.97 62.61
C GLU A 160 -64.39 0.27 62.87
N ASP A 161 -64.52 1.26 61.97
CA ASP A 161 -64.13 2.69 62.02
C ASP A 161 -62.71 3.15 62.40
#